data_AF-A0A0U1M741-F1
#
_entry.id   AF-A0A0U1M741-F1
#
_cell.length_a   1.000
_cell.length_b   1.000
_cell.length_c   1.000
_cell.angle_alpha   90.00
_cell.angle_beta   90.00
_cell.angle_gamma   90.00
#
_symmetry.space_group_name_H-M   'P 1'
#
loop_
_entity.id
_entity.type
_entity.pdbx_description
1 polymer ?
#
loop_
_entity_poly.entity_id
_entity_poly.type
_entity_poly.pdbx_seq_one_letter_code
_entity_poly.pdbx_strand_id
1 'polypeptide(L)'
;MQKSHGLFIPHQQHLAVDLETLIRYLHLVIFGYRECIQCGTERATVQAVQQHMLGKGHCRFDILEEDSEFADFYDFGDSVESDIDEETTANQNQSLPADEDSIRLPSGKTISKKPSAQAEQPLFTRPHRRTTSTFPSQIEYSVVEYDEEENKEATDTSDSRALSRREKREKAMITYQLANMTANDRSSLMHLPASQQRAMLAAQHRHADKIQKVERRRQTRIERKGNKNLYAYWNTETPVYQCG
;
A
#
# COMPACT_ATOMS: atom_id res chain seq x y z
N MET A 1 -17.07 -14.24 6.36
CA MET A 1 -15.90 -13.47 6.83
C MET A 1 -14.69 -14.37 7.03
N GLN A 2 -14.31 -14.79 8.25
CA GLN A 2 -13.04 -15.49 8.50
C GLN A 2 -12.77 -16.70 7.57
N LYS A 3 -13.70 -17.67 7.52
CA LYS A 3 -13.56 -18.87 6.66
C LYS A 3 -13.75 -18.64 5.15
N SER A 4 -14.34 -17.52 4.73
CA SER A 4 -14.76 -17.28 3.33
C SER A 4 -13.94 -16.22 2.61
N HIS A 5 -13.32 -15.31 3.35
CA HIS A 5 -12.58 -14.15 2.85
C HIS A 5 -11.23 -13.97 3.56
N GLY A 6 -10.87 -14.86 4.50
CA GLY A 6 -9.62 -14.76 5.24
C GLY A 6 -9.58 -13.66 6.29
N LEU A 7 -10.74 -13.06 6.67
CA LEU A 7 -10.78 -11.97 7.66
C LEU A 7 -10.28 -12.45 9.02
N PHE A 8 -9.06 -12.06 9.39
CA PHE A 8 -8.42 -12.40 10.66
C PHE A 8 -8.31 -11.14 11.52
N ILE A 9 -8.80 -11.24 12.75
CA ILE A 9 -8.71 -10.22 13.80
C ILE A 9 -7.75 -10.80 14.85
N PRO A 10 -6.53 -10.27 15.00
CA PRO A 10 -5.57 -10.73 16.01
C PRO A 10 -6.06 -10.42 17.44
N HIS A 11 -5.43 -11.05 18.43
CA HIS A 11 -5.47 -10.68 19.86
C HIS A 11 -6.81 -10.19 20.42
N GLN A 12 -7.91 -10.89 20.12
CA GLN A 12 -9.29 -10.52 20.53
C GLN A 12 -9.52 -10.41 22.05
N GLN A 13 -8.56 -10.86 22.87
CA GLN A 13 -8.56 -10.74 24.34
C GLN A 13 -8.00 -9.39 24.84
N HIS A 14 -7.28 -8.66 23.99
CA HIS A 14 -6.66 -7.36 24.28
C HIS A 14 -7.34 -6.23 23.48
N LEU A 15 -8.58 -6.45 23.01
CA LEU A 15 -9.32 -5.43 22.26
C LEU A 15 -9.95 -4.45 23.26
N ALA A 16 -9.53 -3.18 23.21
CA ALA A 16 -9.97 -2.13 24.14
C ALA A 16 -11.44 -1.70 23.93
N VAL A 17 -12.02 -2.08 22.79
CA VAL A 17 -13.32 -1.63 22.29
C VAL A 17 -14.16 -2.84 21.85
N ASP A 18 -15.49 -2.74 21.93
CA ASP A 18 -16.38 -3.80 21.44
C ASP A 18 -16.08 -4.23 19.99
N LEU A 19 -16.13 -5.55 19.75
CA LEU A 19 -15.92 -6.16 18.44
C LEU A 19 -16.84 -5.60 17.35
N GLU A 20 -18.07 -5.18 17.69
CA GLU A 20 -18.97 -4.51 16.74
C GLU A 20 -18.35 -3.19 16.25
N THR A 21 -17.77 -2.39 17.15
CA THR A 21 -17.17 -1.09 16.82
C THR A 21 -15.97 -1.25 15.90
N LEU A 22 -15.10 -2.24 16.14
CA LEU A 22 -14.01 -2.58 15.22
C LEU A 22 -14.53 -2.97 13.83
N ILE A 23 -15.54 -3.86 13.76
CA ILE A 23 -16.14 -4.27 12.48
C ILE A 23 -16.79 -3.06 11.76
N ARG A 24 -17.38 -2.14 12.51
CA ARG A 24 -18.04 -0.92 12.01
C ARG A 24 -17.03 0.10 11.47
N TYR A 25 -15.84 0.18 12.08
CA TYR A 25 -14.70 0.95 11.56
C TYR A 25 -14.12 0.31 10.28
N LEU A 26 -13.87 -1.01 10.26
CA LEU A 26 -13.44 -1.72 9.04
C LEU A 26 -14.46 -1.55 7.89
N HIS A 27 -15.77 -1.55 8.20
CA HIS A 27 -16.81 -1.24 7.21
C HIS A 27 -16.70 0.20 6.69
N LEU A 28 -16.39 1.19 7.53
CA LEU A 28 -16.18 2.58 7.10
C LEU A 28 -14.98 2.71 6.15
N VAL A 29 -13.85 2.04 6.44
CA VAL A 29 -12.66 1.99 5.55
C VAL A 29 -13.00 1.36 4.20
N ILE A 30 -13.62 0.17 4.19
CA ILE A 30 -13.85 -0.62 2.96
C ILE A 30 -14.98 -0.03 2.09
N PHE A 31 -16.06 0.50 2.69
CA PHE A 31 -17.24 0.98 1.96
C PHE A 31 -17.30 2.50 1.81
N GLY A 32 -16.86 3.26 2.82
CA GLY A 32 -16.86 4.73 2.79
C GLY A 32 -15.66 5.27 2.05
N TYR A 33 -14.46 5.03 2.61
CA TYR A 33 -13.20 5.49 2.02
C TYR A 33 -12.84 4.71 0.74
N ARG A 34 -13.19 3.42 0.68
CA ARG A 34 -12.86 2.46 -0.41
C ARG A 34 -11.37 2.14 -0.46
N GLU A 35 -10.81 1.88 0.71
CA GLU A 35 -9.40 1.59 0.93
C GLU A 35 -9.16 0.12 1.33
N CYS A 36 -7.93 -0.33 1.09
CA CYS A 36 -7.50 -1.70 1.38
C CYS A 36 -6.78 -1.77 2.73
N ILE A 37 -7.36 -2.46 3.71
CA ILE A 37 -6.93 -2.49 5.12
C ILE A 37 -5.48 -2.94 5.38
N GLN A 38 -4.78 -3.56 4.42
CA GLN A 38 -3.36 -3.95 4.54
C GLN A 38 -2.40 -3.19 3.61
N CYS A 39 -2.89 -2.27 2.77
CA CYS A 39 -2.05 -1.60 1.74
C CYS A 39 -2.42 -0.14 1.47
N GLY A 40 -3.43 0.43 2.13
CA GLY A 40 -3.88 1.81 1.94
C GLY A 40 -4.39 2.16 0.53
N THR A 41 -4.47 1.22 -0.41
CA THR A 41 -4.79 1.57 -1.80
C THR A 41 -6.27 1.81 -2.01
N GLU A 42 -6.66 3.08 -2.17
CA GLU A 42 -7.97 3.50 -2.68
C GLU A 42 -8.34 2.81 -4.00
N ARG A 43 -9.65 2.55 -4.20
CA ARG A 43 -10.23 2.15 -5.51
C ARG A 43 -11.52 2.92 -5.80
N ALA A 44 -11.80 3.13 -7.08
CA ALA A 44 -12.98 3.90 -7.52
C ALA A 44 -14.33 3.30 -7.05
N THR A 45 -14.44 1.97 -6.95
CA THR A 45 -15.66 1.26 -6.54
C THR A 45 -15.37 0.28 -5.40
N VAL A 46 -16.35 0.10 -4.50
CA VAL A 46 -16.27 -0.88 -3.39
C VAL A 46 -15.98 -2.29 -3.90
N GLN A 47 -16.60 -2.69 -5.03
CA GLN A 47 -16.37 -3.99 -5.65
C GLN A 47 -14.90 -4.17 -6.09
N ALA A 48 -14.23 -3.12 -6.58
CA ALA A 48 -12.81 -3.18 -6.92
C ALA A 48 -11.91 -3.27 -5.67
N VAL A 49 -12.30 -2.68 -4.53
CA VAL A 49 -11.62 -2.88 -3.24
C VAL A 49 -11.76 -4.34 -2.79
N GLN A 50 -12.99 -4.87 -2.79
CA GLN A 50 -13.27 -6.24 -2.37
C GLN A 50 -12.56 -7.27 -3.27
N GLN A 51 -12.57 -7.07 -4.58
CA GLN A 51 -11.83 -7.93 -5.52
C GLN A 51 -10.30 -7.82 -5.33
N HIS A 52 -9.77 -6.62 -5.03
CA HIS A 52 -8.36 -6.44 -4.70
C HIS A 52 -7.98 -7.17 -3.40
N MET A 53 -8.79 -7.02 -2.35
CA MET A 53 -8.57 -7.67 -1.06
C MET A 53 -8.61 -9.20 -1.18
N LEU A 54 -9.65 -9.74 -1.84
CA LEU A 54 -9.79 -11.19 -2.05
C LEU A 54 -8.71 -11.75 -2.99
N GLY A 55 -8.39 -11.04 -4.08
CA GLY A 55 -7.41 -11.48 -5.07
C GLY A 55 -5.96 -11.46 -4.60
N LYS A 56 -5.64 -10.70 -3.53
CA LYS A 56 -4.31 -10.67 -2.90
C LYS A 56 -4.25 -11.25 -1.49
N GLY A 57 -5.39 -11.57 -0.88
CA GLY A 57 -5.45 -11.99 0.52
C GLY A 57 -5.27 -10.85 1.54
N HIS A 58 -5.48 -9.59 1.14
CA HIS A 58 -5.37 -8.40 2.02
C HIS A 58 -6.62 -8.24 2.91
N CYS A 59 -7.01 -9.31 3.60
CA CYS A 59 -8.12 -9.36 4.55
C CYS A 59 -7.62 -9.50 6.00
N ARG A 60 -6.38 -9.13 6.25
CA ARG A 60 -5.73 -9.10 7.56
C ARG A 60 -5.09 -7.73 7.72
N PHE A 61 -4.96 -7.28 8.95
CA PHE A 61 -4.26 -6.05 9.31
C PHE A 61 -3.26 -6.40 10.40
N ASP A 62 -2.10 -5.78 10.36
CA ASP A 62 -1.00 -6.05 11.28
C ASP A 62 -0.94 -4.90 12.29
N ILE A 63 -1.02 -5.23 13.58
CA ILE A 63 -1.11 -4.25 14.69
C ILE A 63 0.28 -3.83 15.16
N LEU A 64 1.32 -4.60 14.81
CA LEU A 64 2.72 -4.39 15.20
C LEU A 64 3.48 -3.46 14.23
N GLU A 65 2.79 -2.79 13.31
CA GLU A 65 3.38 -1.80 12.42
C GLU A 65 3.20 -0.40 13.04
N GLU A 66 4.29 0.35 13.17
CA GLU A 66 4.42 1.55 14.02
C GLU A 66 3.48 2.71 13.61
N ASP A 67 3.07 2.74 12.33
CA ASP A 67 2.10 3.70 11.75
C ASP A 67 0.65 3.13 11.67
N SER A 68 0.33 2.01 12.35
CA SER A 68 -0.95 1.29 12.15
C SER A 68 -2.13 1.92 12.90
N GLU A 69 -3.08 2.51 12.16
CA GLU A 69 -4.37 3.04 12.67
C GLU A 69 -5.22 2.00 13.45
N PHE A 70 -4.86 0.72 13.37
CA PHE A 70 -5.52 -0.35 14.12
C PHE A 70 -4.98 -0.53 15.54
N ALA A 71 -3.83 0.08 15.90
CA ALA A 71 -3.24 -0.01 17.24
C ALA A 71 -4.17 0.57 18.33
N ASP A 72 -4.77 1.74 18.08
CA ASP A 72 -5.71 2.45 18.98
C ASP A 72 -6.92 1.61 19.46
N PHE A 73 -7.22 0.49 18.80
CA PHE A 73 -8.31 -0.42 19.18
C PHE A 73 -7.88 -1.52 20.15
N TYR A 74 -6.59 -1.65 20.47
CA TYR A 74 -6.04 -2.70 21.33
C TYR A 74 -5.31 -2.12 22.54
N ASP A 75 -5.65 -2.63 23.71
CA ASP A 75 -4.96 -2.33 24.97
C ASP A 75 -3.96 -3.46 25.25
N PHE A 76 -2.70 -3.23 24.85
CA PHE A 76 -1.57 -4.09 25.23
C PHE A 76 -0.91 -3.65 26.56
N GLY A 77 -1.62 -2.88 27.38
CA GLY A 77 -1.38 -2.67 28.81
C GLY A 77 0.03 -2.26 29.20
N ASP A 78 0.49 -1.09 28.71
CA ASP A 78 1.68 -0.31 29.11
C ASP A 78 2.82 -1.11 29.77
N SER A 79 3.22 -2.21 29.13
CA SER A 79 4.36 -3.05 29.54
C SER A 79 5.60 -2.80 28.66
N VAL A 80 5.58 -1.68 27.92
CA VAL A 80 6.64 -1.23 26.99
C VAL A 80 6.89 0.28 27.02
N GLU A 81 5.87 1.09 27.35
CA GLU A 81 6.00 2.56 27.47
C GLU A 81 6.49 3.02 28.86
N SER A 82 6.58 2.12 29.85
CA SER A 82 6.98 2.47 31.24
C SER A 82 8.48 2.34 31.54
N ASP A 83 9.32 2.06 30.54
CA ASP A 83 10.78 1.87 30.68
C ASP A 83 11.60 3.03 30.06
N ILE A 84 10.96 4.14 29.67
CA ILE A 84 11.60 5.35 29.12
C ILE A 84 11.23 6.59 29.96
N ASP A 85 11.61 6.59 31.25
CA ASP A 85 12.39 7.67 31.88
C ASP A 85 12.60 7.41 33.40
N GLU A 86 13.82 7.71 33.87
CA GLU A 86 14.27 7.90 35.26
C GLU A 86 13.73 6.98 36.39
N GLU A 87 14.48 5.93 36.78
CA GLU A 87 15.40 6.06 37.93
C GLU A 87 16.38 4.86 38.09
N THR A 88 17.48 5.10 38.82
CA THR A 88 18.60 4.14 38.95
C THR A 88 18.53 3.28 40.22
N THR A 89 18.19 1.99 40.09
CA THR A 89 18.64 0.96 41.07
C THR A 89 19.13 -0.31 40.37
N ALA A 90 20.13 -0.96 40.97
CA ALA A 90 20.91 -1.99 40.29
C ALA A 90 20.29 -3.40 40.38
N ASN A 91 20.24 -4.10 39.24
CA ASN A 91 20.14 -5.56 39.22
C ASN A 91 21.02 -6.14 38.10
N GLN A 92 22.15 -6.75 38.46
CA GLN A 92 23.23 -7.09 37.53
C GLN A 92 23.04 -8.46 36.85
N ASN A 93 22.09 -8.56 35.92
CA ASN A 93 22.02 -9.71 35.02
C ASN A 93 23.07 -9.59 33.90
N GLN A 94 24.26 -10.11 34.17
CA GLN A 94 25.41 -10.09 33.26
C GLN A 94 25.13 -10.85 31.95
N SER A 95 24.78 -10.13 30.89
CA SER A 95 24.86 -10.64 29.53
C SER A 95 26.34 -10.65 29.09
N LEU A 96 27.07 -11.67 29.53
CA LEU A 96 28.40 -11.99 29.00
C LEU A 96 28.29 -12.26 27.48
N PRO A 97 29.30 -11.92 26.68
CA PRO A 97 29.24 -12.07 25.22
C PRO A 97 28.92 -13.52 24.87
N ALA A 98 27.79 -13.72 24.19
CA ALA A 98 27.48 -15.02 23.60
C ALA A 98 28.41 -15.23 22.41
N ASP A 99 29.09 -16.38 22.35
CA ASP A 99 29.78 -16.81 21.14
C ASP A 99 28.81 -16.74 19.96
N GLU A 100 29.28 -16.21 18.81
CA GLU A 100 28.48 -15.82 17.64
C GLU A 100 27.40 -16.85 17.23
N ASP A 101 27.67 -18.14 17.44
CA ASP A 101 26.79 -19.27 17.09
C ASP A 101 25.88 -19.76 18.23
N SER A 102 25.67 -18.99 19.30
CA SER A 102 24.82 -19.38 20.44
C SER A 102 23.93 -18.25 20.97
N ILE A 103 22.74 -18.62 21.47
CA ILE A 103 21.78 -17.71 22.11
C ILE A 103 21.35 -18.35 23.44
N ARG A 104 21.37 -17.57 24.53
CA ARG A 104 20.81 -17.97 25.83
C ARG A 104 19.39 -17.43 25.96
N LEU A 105 18.42 -18.30 26.18
CA LEU A 105 17.04 -17.90 26.50
C LEU A 105 16.94 -17.45 27.98
N PRO A 106 15.97 -16.58 28.33
CA PRO A 106 15.68 -16.23 29.72
C PRO A 106 15.34 -17.43 30.61
N SER A 107 14.90 -18.55 30.03
CA SER A 107 14.71 -19.85 30.70
C SER A 107 16.02 -20.60 31.02
N GLY A 108 17.18 -19.95 30.88
CA GLY A 108 18.51 -20.53 31.09
C GLY A 108 18.96 -21.51 30.01
N LYS A 109 18.09 -21.87 29.05
CA LYS A 109 18.39 -22.84 28.00
C LYS A 109 19.22 -22.19 26.89
N THR A 110 20.37 -22.80 26.58
CA THR A 110 21.19 -22.40 25.44
C THR A 110 20.75 -23.12 24.17
N ILE A 111 20.69 -22.38 23.06
CA ILE A 111 20.46 -22.89 21.70
C ILE A 111 21.64 -22.46 20.85
N SER A 112 22.19 -23.37 20.04
CA SER A 112 23.23 -23.05 19.06
C SER A 112 22.66 -23.03 17.64
N LYS A 113 23.15 -22.11 16.80
CA LYS A 113 22.84 -22.03 15.38
C LYS A 113 23.44 -23.24 14.67
N LYS A 114 22.66 -23.92 13.82
CA LYS A 114 23.19 -24.99 12.97
C LYS A 114 23.87 -24.35 11.75
N PRO A 115 25.19 -24.52 11.53
CA PRO A 115 25.88 -23.88 10.42
C PRO A 115 25.38 -24.43 9.08
N SER A 116 25.06 -23.52 8.15
CA SER A 116 24.58 -23.86 6.80
C SER A 116 25.75 -23.87 5.81
N ALA A 117 26.28 -25.06 5.52
CA ALA A 117 27.24 -25.28 4.44
C ALA A 117 26.83 -26.51 3.60
N GLN A 118 27.01 -26.42 2.28
CA GLN A 118 26.76 -27.51 1.33
C GLN A 118 28.00 -28.40 1.24
N ALA A 119 27.91 -29.72 1.51
CA ALA A 119 28.81 -30.75 0.96
C ALA A 119 28.45 -32.18 1.41
N GLU A 120 27.48 -32.84 0.77
CA GLU A 120 27.44 -34.31 0.71
C GLU A 120 27.18 -34.75 -0.74
N GLN A 121 28.01 -35.66 -1.26
CA GLN A 121 27.90 -36.16 -2.65
C GLN A 121 27.24 -37.54 -2.69
N PRO A 122 26.21 -37.75 -3.53
CA PRO A 122 25.70 -39.09 -3.81
C PRO A 122 26.59 -39.80 -4.85
N LEU A 123 27.17 -40.94 -4.48
CA LEU A 123 27.93 -41.78 -5.41
C LEU A 123 27.01 -42.53 -6.40
N PHE A 124 27.58 -42.82 -7.57
CA PHE A 124 26.88 -43.25 -8.78
C PHE A 124 26.06 -44.55 -8.65
N THR A 125 24.96 -44.59 -9.41
CA THR A 125 24.66 -45.75 -10.27
C THR A 125 23.97 -45.29 -11.55
N ARG A 126 24.23 -46.00 -12.67
CA ARG A 126 23.74 -45.66 -14.02
C ARG A 126 23.47 -46.95 -14.80
N PRO A 127 22.53 -46.95 -15.75
CA PRO A 127 22.96 -47.09 -17.15
C PRO A 127 22.17 -46.27 -18.18
N HIS A 128 22.67 -46.31 -19.42
CA HIS A 128 22.07 -45.82 -20.68
C HIS A 128 20.76 -46.58 -21.07
N ARG A 129 19.89 -46.19 -22.01
CA ARG A 129 19.81 -45.18 -23.12
C ARG A 129 18.29 -44.91 -23.41
N ARG A 130 17.75 -44.20 -24.43
CA ARG A 130 18.23 -43.69 -25.74
C ARG A 130 17.42 -42.43 -26.20
N THR A 131 17.44 -42.16 -27.50
CA THR A 131 16.76 -41.19 -28.41
C THR A 131 15.29 -41.57 -28.73
N THR A 132 14.37 -40.80 -29.36
CA THR A 132 14.40 -39.64 -30.33
C THR A 132 13.09 -38.79 -30.29
N SER A 133 13.11 -37.55 -30.84
CA SER A 133 11.95 -36.79 -31.40
C SER A 133 10.93 -36.17 -30.39
N THR A 134 10.22 -35.04 -30.62
CA THR A 134 10.17 -34.06 -31.75
C THR A 134 9.78 -32.65 -31.21
N PHE A 135 10.23 -31.56 -31.86
CA PHE A 135 9.68 -30.18 -31.76
C PHE A 135 8.59 -29.96 -32.86
N PRO A 136 7.91 -28.79 -33.05
CA PRO A 136 8.05 -27.45 -32.40
C PRO A 136 6.74 -26.72 -32.00
N SER A 137 6.87 -25.60 -31.25
CA SER A 137 6.35 -24.24 -31.57
C SER A 137 6.60 -23.29 -30.38
N GLN A 138 7.32 -22.16 -30.54
CA GLN A 138 6.82 -20.81 -30.92
C GLN A 138 6.00 -20.11 -29.81
N ILE A 139 6.23 -18.85 -29.41
CA ILE A 139 7.21 -17.78 -29.80
C ILE A 139 7.51 -16.94 -28.55
N GLU A 140 8.72 -16.41 -28.41
CA GLU A 140 9.02 -15.23 -27.58
C GLU A 140 10.03 -14.34 -28.32
N TYR A 141 9.93 -13.00 -28.16
CA TYR A 141 10.63 -12.01 -28.99
C TYR A 141 11.69 -11.24 -28.21
N SER A 142 12.82 -11.02 -28.87
CA SER A 142 14.06 -10.39 -28.37
C SER A 142 13.87 -9.09 -27.58
N VAL A 143 14.52 -9.04 -26.41
CA VAL A 143 15.15 -7.80 -25.94
C VAL A 143 16.43 -7.58 -26.75
N VAL A 144 16.75 -6.33 -27.07
CA VAL A 144 17.99 -5.96 -27.77
C VAL A 144 18.70 -4.88 -26.95
N GLU A 145 19.94 -5.14 -26.55
CA GLU A 145 20.85 -4.12 -26.02
C GLU A 145 21.37 -3.24 -27.16
N TYR A 146 21.66 -1.97 -26.87
CA TYR A 146 22.63 -1.19 -27.65
C TYR A 146 23.39 -0.22 -26.75
N ASP A 147 24.61 0.08 -27.18
CA ASP A 147 25.75 0.43 -26.36
C ASP A 147 25.79 1.86 -25.77
N GLU A 148 26.83 2.09 -24.99
CA GLU A 148 27.27 3.38 -24.48
C GLU A 148 27.64 4.34 -25.62
N GLU A 149 27.20 5.60 -25.52
CA GLU A 149 27.82 6.73 -26.26
C GLU A 149 28.04 7.88 -25.27
N GLU A 150 29.27 8.39 -25.23
CA GLU A 150 29.69 9.37 -24.23
C GLU A 150 29.53 10.79 -24.76
N ASN A 151 28.68 11.60 -24.13
CA ASN A 151 28.71 13.05 -24.34
C ASN A 151 28.64 13.83 -23.03
N LYS A 152 29.64 14.69 -22.81
CA LYS A 152 29.83 15.51 -21.62
C LYS A 152 29.62 16.98 -21.97
N GLU A 153 28.47 17.53 -21.59
CA GLU A 153 28.36 18.97 -21.30
C GLU A 153 27.90 19.18 -19.85
N ALA A 154 28.36 20.28 -19.25
CA ALA A 154 28.55 20.39 -17.81
C ALA A 154 27.71 21.50 -17.16
N THR A 155 27.88 21.62 -15.83
CA THR A 155 27.09 22.43 -14.88
C THR A 155 25.70 21.83 -14.56
N ASP A 156 25.22 21.83 -13.32
CA ASP A 156 25.71 22.54 -12.13
C ASP A 156 26.13 21.60 -10.99
N THR A 157 27.13 21.99 -10.19
CA THR A 157 27.67 21.21 -9.07
C THR A 157 27.17 21.75 -7.73
N SER A 158 26.10 21.16 -7.20
CA SER A 158 25.76 21.25 -5.78
C SER A 158 25.22 19.91 -5.27
N ASP A 159 25.68 19.55 -4.07
CA ASP A 159 25.45 18.30 -3.31
C ASP A 159 24.54 17.23 -3.94
N SER A 160 25.12 16.05 -4.18
CA SER A 160 24.36 14.78 -4.34
C SER A 160 23.81 14.30 -2.98
N ARG A 161 23.18 15.21 -2.24
CA ARG A 161 22.44 14.94 -1.00
C ARG A 161 21.31 13.98 -1.35
N ALA A 162 21.41 12.75 -0.87
CA ALA A 162 20.48 11.68 -1.18
C ALA A 162 19.04 12.09 -0.83
N LEU A 163 18.26 12.42 -1.86
CA LEU A 163 16.89 12.95 -1.70
C LEU A 163 16.03 11.99 -0.89
N SER A 164 15.27 12.56 0.05
CA SER A 164 14.30 11.84 0.87
C SER A 164 13.29 11.07 0.00
N ARG A 165 12.76 9.96 0.54
CA ARG A 165 11.65 9.22 -0.09
C ARG A 165 10.50 10.15 -0.49
N ARG A 166 10.24 11.19 0.32
CA ARG A 166 9.25 12.24 0.04
C ARG A 166 9.63 13.10 -1.16
N GLU A 167 10.83 13.69 -1.16
CA GLU A 167 11.31 14.55 -2.25
C GLU A 167 11.38 13.82 -3.60
N LYS A 168 11.71 12.52 -3.58
CA LYS A 168 11.69 11.65 -4.77
C LYS A 168 10.26 11.48 -5.31
N ARG A 169 9.26 11.25 -4.45
CA ARG A 169 7.83 11.21 -4.83
C ARG A 169 7.35 12.55 -5.37
N GLU A 170 7.68 13.65 -4.70
CA GLU A 170 7.31 15.01 -5.15
C GLU A 170 7.90 15.32 -6.54
N LYS A 171 9.20 15.08 -6.75
CA LYS A 171 9.84 15.26 -8.08
C LYS A 171 9.22 14.37 -9.16
N ALA A 172 8.92 13.10 -8.86
CA ALA A 172 8.27 12.19 -9.81
C ALA A 172 6.85 12.63 -10.19
N MET A 173 6.10 13.20 -9.24
CA MET A 173 4.77 13.76 -9.52
C MET A 173 4.86 14.98 -10.46
N ILE A 174 5.89 15.83 -10.28
CA ILE A 174 6.11 17.02 -11.11
C ILE A 174 6.56 16.64 -12.53
N THR A 175 7.48 15.68 -12.69
CA THR A 175 7.89 15.22 -14.01
C THR A 175 6.74 14.55 -14.75
N TYR A 176 5.89 13.77 -14.06
CA TYR A 176 4.66 13.21 -14.61
C TYR A 176 3.65 14.30 -15.04
N GLN A 177 3.45 15.34 -14.22
CA GLN A 177 2.61 16.49 -14.60
C GLN A 177 3.13 17.18 -15.86
N LEU A 178 4.42 17.53 -15.91
CA LEU A 178 5.05 18.14 -17.09
C LEU A 178 4.95 17.23 -18.34
N ALA A 179 5.09 15.92 -18.18
CA ALA A 179 4.97 14.93 -19.25
C ALA A 179 3.53 14.79 -19.79
N ASN A 180 2.51 15.29 -19.08
CA ASN A 180 1.11 15.29 -19.50
C ASN A 180 0.61 16.64 -20.05
N MET A 181 1.27 17.77 -19.74
CA MET A 181 0.89 19.10 -20.25
C MET A 181 1.10 19.22 -21.78
N THR A 182 0.52 20.22 -22.45
CA THR A 182 0.79 20.40 -23.90
C THR A 182 2.25 20.83 -24.14
N ALA A 183 2.77 20.61 -25.35
CA ALA A 183 4.14 21.02 -25.69
C ALA A 183 4.38 22.54 -25.49
N ASN A 184 3.35 23.37 -25.71
CA ASN A 184 3.42 24.81 -25.55
C ASN A 184 3.38 25.25 -24.06
N ASP A 185 2.69 24.51 -23.21
CA ASP A 185 2.73 24.74 -21.75
C ASP A 185 4.09 24.34 -21.18
N ARG A 186 4.70 23.26 -21.69
CA ARG A 186 6.05 22.81 -21.28
C ARG A 186 7.10 23.86 -21.61
N SER A 187 7.14 24.36 -22.84
CA SER A 187 8.10 25.41 -23.25
C SER A 187 7.90 26.71 -22.45
N SER A 188 6.65 27.08 -22.16
CA SER A 188 6.30 28.23 -21.30
C SER A 188 6.70 28.05 -19.82
N LEU A 189 7.02 26.82 -19.39
CA LEU A 189 7.54 26.54 -18.05
C LEU A 189 9.07 26.38 -18.01
N MET A 190 9.69 25.96 -19.12
CA MET A 190 11.14 25.69 -19.19
C MET A 190 12.01 26.90 -18.82
N HIS A 191 11.61 28.12 -19.15
CA HIS A 191 12.38 29.34 -18.86
C HIS A 191 12.23 29.86 -17.41
N LEU A 192 11.49 29.15 -16.54
CA LEU A 192 11.27 29.52 -15.13
C LEU A 192 12.12 28.63 -14.20
N PRO A 193 12.63 29.14 -13.07
CA PRO A 193 13.35 28.30 -12.11
C PRO A 193 12.43 27.23 -11.49
N ALA A 194 12.99 26.08 -11.13
CA ALA A 194 12.22 24.91 -10.69
C ALA A 194 11.38 25.11 -9.40
N SER A 195 11.64 26.16 -8.61
CA SER A 195 10.74 26.61 -7.54
C SER A 195 9.47 27.26 -8.08
N GLN A 196 9.60 28.13 -9.09
CA GLN A 196 8.50 28.86 -9.71
C GLN A 196 7.68 27.97 -10.66
N GLN A 197 8.32 27.04 -11.38
CA GLN A 197 7.62 25.98 -12.13
C GLN A 197 6.64 25.20 -11.22
N ARG A 198 7.13 24.73 -10.06
CA ARG A 198 6.30 24.04 -9.04
C ARG A 198 5.16 24.91 -8.53
N ALA A 199 5.41 26.20 -8.27
CA ALA A 199 4.39 27.14 -7.82
C ALA A 199 3.29 27.34 -8.89
N MET A 200 3.66 27.42 -10.17
CA MET A 200 2.71 27.56 -11.28
C MET A 200 1.85 26.31 -11.48
N LEU A 201 2.45 25.11 -11.46
CA LEU A 201 1.71 23.84 -11.53
C LEU A 201 0.74 23.68 -10.34
N ALA A 202 1.19 24.00 -9.13
CA ALA A 202 0.34 23.98 -7.94
C ALA A 202 -0.80 25.02 -8.01
N ALA A 203 -0.58 26.19 -8.62
CA ALA A 203 -1.62 27.18 -8.84
C ALA A 203 -2.65 26.72 -9.88
N GLN A 204 -2.21 26.10 -10.99
CA GLN A 204 -3.08 25.50 -12.00
C GLN A 204 -3.94 24.37 -11.41
N HIS A 205 -3.35 23.46 -10.63
CA HIS A 205 -4.08 22.38 -9.95
C HIS A 205 -5.19 22.96 -9.04
N ARG A 206 -4.84 23.93 -8.18
CA ARG A 206 -5.80 24.62 -7.30
C ARG A 206 -6.89 25.37 -8.07
N HIS A 207 -6.68 25.72 -9.33
CA HIS A 207 -7.70 26.33 -10.18
C HIS A 207 -8.63 25.26 -10.78
N ALA A 208 -8.08 24.15 -11.28
CA ALA A 208 -8.85 23.00 -11.74
C ALA A 208 -9.72 22.42 -10.62
N ASP A 209 -9.19 22.27 -9.40
CA ASP A 209 -9.95 21.85 -8.21
C ASP A 209 -11.16 22.76 -7.95
N LYS A 210 -10.97 24.08 -8.03
CA LYS A 210 -12.05 25.06 -7.85
C LYS A 210 -13.12 24.93 -8.92
N ILE A 211 -12.73 24.80 -10.19
CA ILE A 211 -13.67 24.58 -11.31
C ILE A 211 -14.47 23.30 -11.08
N GLN A 212 -13.80 22.17 -10.85
CA GLN A 212 -14.46 20.88 -10.65
C GLN A 212 -15.38 20.88 -9.42
N LYS A 213 -15.02 21.58 -8.34
CA LYS A 213 -15.83 21.72 -7.12
C LYS A 213 -17.05 22.63 -7.32
N VAL A 214 -16.98 23.62 -8.22
CA VAL A 214 -18.13 24.43 -8.67
C VAL A 214 -19.03 23.63 -9.62
N GLU A 215 -18.44 22.88 -10.55
CA GLU A 215 -19.17 22.02 -11.48
C GLU A 215 -19.95 20.92 -10.75
N ARG A 216 -19.31 20.21 -9.81
CA ARG A 216 -19.97 19.20 -8.96
C ARG A 216 -21.14 19.79 -8.16
N ARG A 217 -21.05 21.05 -7.70
CA ARG A 217 -22.15 21.81 -7.06
C ARG A 217 -23.26 22.19 -8.05
N ARG A 218 -22.95 22.45 -9.32
CA ARG A 218 -23.93 22.70 -10.38
C ARG A 218 -24.65 21.41 -10.77
N GLN A 219 -23.92 20.32 -10.98
CA GLN A 219 -24.43 19.01 -11.34
C GLN A 219 -25.37 18.45 -10.26
N THR A 220 -24.95 18.41 -9.00
CA THR A 220 -25.83 17.98 -7.88
C THR A 220 -27.10 18.83 -7.73
N ARG A 221 -27.06 20.12 -8.13
CA ARG A 221 -28.26 20.98 -8.18
C ARG A 221 -29.19 20.66 -9.35
N ILE A 222 -28.68 20.07 -10.44
CA ILE A 222 -29.47 19.56 -11.57
C ILE A 222 -30.07 18.19 -11.22
N GLU A 223 -29.26 17.27 -10.69
CA GLU A 223 -29.69 15.94 -10.22
C GLU A 223 -30.80 16.05 -9.15
N ARG A 224 -30.65 16.96 -8.19
CA ARG A 224 -31.68 17.24 -7.15
C ARG A 224 -32.95 17.92 -7.71
N LYS A 225 -32.96 18.36 -8.98
CA LYS A 225 -34.19 18.72 -9.71
C LYS A 225 -34.74 17.51 -10.48
N GLY A 226 -33.88 16.76 -11.19
CA GLY A 226 -34.28 15.55 -11.92
C GLY A 226 -34.97 14.52 -11.03
N ASN A 227 -34.41 14.22 -9.86
CA ASN A 227 -34.98 13.27 -8.91
C ASN A 227 -36.37 13.67 -8.38
N LYS A 228 -36.71 14.97 -8.35
CA LYS A 228 -38.06 15.44 -7.99
C LYS A 228 -39.08 15.12 -9.07
N ASN A 229 -38.70 15.22 -10.35
CA ASN A 229 -39.57 14.91 -11.47
C ASN A 229 -39.76 13.39 -11.61
N LEU A 230 -38.72 12.59 -11.34
CA LEU A 230 -38.81 11.13 -11.34
C LEU A 230 -39.75 10.59 -10.25
N TYR A 231 -39.72 11.16 -9.04
CA TYR A 231 -40.58 10.74 -7.93
C TYR A 231 -42.09 10.95 -8.19
N ALA A 232 -42.45 11.87 -9.10
CA ALA A 232 -43.85 12.14 -9.43
C ALA A 232 -44.52 11.02 -10.26
N TYR A 233 -43.74 10.16 -10.91
CA TYR A 233 -44.23 9.11 -11.83
C TYR A 233 -44.23 7.68 -11.23
N TRP A 234 -43.77 7.50 -9.99
CA TRP A 234 -43.62 6.17 -9.39
C TRP A 234 -44.82 5.66 -8.58
N ASN A 235 -45.83 6.50 -8.31
CA ASN A 235 -46.92 6.19 -7.37
C ASN A 235 -48.32 6.18 -8.03
N THR A 236 -48.48 5.53 -9.20
CA THR A 236 -49.79 5.39 -9.88
C THR A 236 -50.30 3.96 -10.02
N GLU A 237 -49.47 2.94 -9.75
CA GLU A 237 -49.84 1.52 -9.91
C GLU A 237 -49.78 0.77 -8.58
N THR A 238 -50.74 1.05 -7.69
CA THR A 238 -51.04 0.20 -6.53
C THR A 238 -51.98 -0.92 -6.96
N PRO A 239 -51.55 -2.20 -7.05
CA PRO A 239 -52.42 -3.29 -7.49
C PRO A 239 -53.49 -3.57 -6.43
N VAL A 240 -54.75 -3.32 -6.78
CA VAL A 240 -55.90 -3.62 -5.92
C VAL A 240 -56.12 -5.13 -5.91
N TYR A 241 -55.65 -5.80 -4.85
CA TYR A 241 -55.99 -7.20 -4.59
C TYR A 241 -57.49 -7.32 -4.29
N GLN A 242 -58.25 -7.81 -5.26
CA GLN A 242 -59.61 -8.31 -5.02
C GLN A 242 -59.51 -9.70 -4.38
N CYS A 243 -59.83 -9.79 -3.10
CA CYS A 243 -60.07 -11.07 -2.44
C CYS A 243 -61.47 -11.58 -2.80
N GLY A 244 -61.54 -12.87 -3.18
CA GLY A 244 -62.76 -13.64 -3.40
C GLY A 244 -62.54 -15.09 -2.95
#